data_AF-A0A962Z5C9-F1
#
_entry.id   AF-A0A962Z5C9-F1
#
_cell.length_a   1.000
_cell.length_b   1.000
_cell.length_c   1.000
_cell.angle_alpha   90.00
_cell.angle_beta   90.00
_cell.angle_gamma   90.00
#
_symmetry.space_group_name_H-M   'P 1'
#
loop_
_entity.id
_entity.type
_entity.pdbx_description
1 polymer ?
#
loop_
_entity_poly.entity_id
_entity_poly.type
_entity_poly.pdbx_seq_one_letter_code
_entity_poly.pdbx_strand_id
1 'polypeptide(L)'
;FSNDDRLAGDILESGIECGEPLWRLPLHQPYRKLINGTVGDINNSGSKPFAGSITAALFLESFVTRTEAWAHLDIYGINAENRPGRPAGGEAIAVRPLFEMLERRFGGAR
;
A
#
# COMPACT_ATOMS: atom_id res chain seq x y z
N PHE A 1 -0.16 0.74 -3.32
CA PHE A 1 -0.77 1.95 -3.93
C PHE A 1 0.09 3.15 -3.62
N SER A 2 0.22 4.10 -4.54
CA SER A 2 0.97 5.35 -4.32
C SER A 2 0.53 6.41 -5.32
N ASN A 3 0.41 7.65 -4.85
CA ASN A 3 0.17 8.83 -5.68
C ASN A 3 1.47 9.42 -6.27
N ASP A 4 2.63 8.96 -5.79
CA ASP A 4 3.95 9.38 -6.25
C ASP A 4 4.70 8.20 -6.88
N ASP A 5 5.15 8.37 -8.12
CA ASP A 5 5.84 7.32 -8.89
C ASP A 5 7.23 7.04 -8.33
N ARG A 6 7.93 8.06 -7.83
CA ARG A 6 9.27 7.91 -7.25
C ARG A 6 9.22 7.12 -5.94
N LEU A 7 8.30 7.46 -5.03
CA LEU A 7 8.03 6.69 -3.82
C LEU A 7 7.64 5.25 -4.11
N ALA A 8 6.80 5.03 -5.13
CA ALA A 8 6.46 3.67 -5.53
C ALA A 8 7.69 2.90 -6.05
N GLY A 9 8.52 3.53 -6.88
CA GLY A 9 9.76 2.94 -7.41
C GLY A 9 10.71 2.51 -6.30
N ASP A 10 11.01 3.42 -5.37
CA ASP A 10 11.95 3.15 -4.28
C ASP A 10 11.47 2.00 -3.38
N ILE A 11 10.17 1.94 -3.06
CA ILE A 11 9.60 0.84 -2.27
C ILE A 11 9.72 -0.50 -3.02
N LEU A 12 9.46 -0.51 -4.33
CA LEU A 12 9.54 -1.74 -5.14
C LEU A 12 10.98 -2.23 -5.27
N GLU A 13 11.93 -1.33 -5.47
CA GLU A 13 13.36 -1.64 -5.55
C GLU A 13 13.86 -2.26 -4.24
N SER A 14 13.59 -1.63 -3.10
CA SER A 14 13.96 -2.19 -1.79
C SER A 14 13.26 -3.54 -1.51
N GLY A 15 12.04 -3.74 -2.02
CA GLY A 15 11.34 -5.02 -2.00
C GLY A 15 12.14 -6.15 -2.64
N ILE A 16 12.67 -5.90 -3.85
CA ILE A 16 13.49 -6.86 -4.59
C ILE A 16 14.77 -7.16 -3.82
N GLU A 17 15.48 -6.14 -3.35
CA GLU A 17 16.75 -6.28 -2.63
C GLU A 17 16.61 -7.04 -1.30
N CYS A 18 15.51 -6.81 -0.58
CA CYS A 18 15.23 -7.48 0.68
C CYS A 18 14.68 -8.91 0.51
N GLY A 19 14.33 -9.34 -0.70
CA GLY A 19 13.68 -10.62 -0.97
C GLY A 19 12.20 -10.66 -0.54
N GLU A 20 11.55 -9.50 -0.50
CA GLU A 20 10.12 -9.32 -0.23
C GLU A 20 9.47 -8.53 -1.39
N PRO A 21 9.25 -9.18 -2.56
CA PRO A 21 8.73 -8.49 -3.72
C PRO A 21 7.32 -7.95 -3.46
N LEU A 22 7.13 -6.68 -3.77
CA LEU A 22 5.85 -5.97 -3.66
C LEU A 22 5.26 -5.74 -5.06
N TRP A 23 3.95 -5.54 -5.13
CA TRP A 23 3.26 -5.26 -6.39
C TRP A 23 2.52 -3.94 -6.34
N ARG A 24 2.77 -3.07 -7.32
CA ARG A 24 2.05 -1.79 -7.43
C ARG A 24 0.74 -2.00 -8.17
N LEU A 25 -0.36 -1.83 -7.45
CA LEU A 25 -1.68 -1.61 -8.04
C LEU A 25 -1.93 -0.11 -8.30
N PRO A 26 -2.70 0.24 -9.34
CA PRO A 26 -2.98 1.62 -9.70
C PRO A 26 -4.02 2.26 -8.77
N LEU A 27 -3.92 3.58 -8.60
CA LEU A 27 -5.02 4.43 -8.12
C LEU A 27 -5.89 4.80 -9.32
N HIS A 28 -6.71 3.85 -9.77
CA HIS A 28 -7.52 4.02 -10.98
C HIS A 28 -8.67 5.00 -10.73
N GLN A 29 -8.42 6.29 -10.98
CA GLN A 29 -9.32 7.41 -10.67
C GLN A 29 -10.77 7.24 -11.15
N PRO A 30 -11.06 6.64 -12.33
CA PRO A 30 -12.46 6.37 -12.72
C PRO A 30 -13.27 5.50 -11.75
N TYR A 31 -12.63 4.74 -10.86
CA TYR A 31 -13.30 3.98 -9.81
C TYR A 31 -13.67 4.81 -8.57
N ARG A 32 -13.22 6.05 -8.46
CA ARG A 32 -13.56 6.94 -7.33
C ARG A 32 -15.06 7.18 -7.19
N LYS A 33 -15.79 7.18 -8.31
CA LYS A 33 -17.27 7.25 -8.33
C LYS A 33 -17.95 6.10 -7.61
N LEU A 34 -17.28 4.94 -7.49
CA LEU A 34 -17.85 3.75 -6.85
C LEU A 34 -18.01 3.93 -5.34
N ILE A 35 -17.29 4.89 -4.73
CA ILE A 35 -17.35 5.21 -3.30
C ILE A 35 -18.01 6.57 -3.02
N ASN A 36 -18.74 7.15 -3.99
CA ASN A 36 -19.51 8.37 -3.73
C ASN A 36 -20.62 8.10 -2.71
N GLY A 37 -20.76 9.00 -1.74
CA GLY A 37 -21.88 8.95 -0.79
C GLY A 37 -23.17 9.50 -1.41
N THR A 38 -24.30 9.01 -0.93
CA THR A 38 -25.64 9.56 -1.26
C THR A 38 -26.08 10.61 -0.26
N VAL A 39 -25.47 10.61 0.94
CA VAL A 39 -25.75 11.54 2.04
C VAL A 39 -24.48 12.23 2.50
N GLY A 40 -23.41 11.45 2.77
CA GLY A 40 -22.08 11.99 3.07
C GLY A 40 -21.21 12.18 1.83
N ASP A 41 -20.01 12.73 2.01
CA ASP A 41 -19.08 13.00 0.89
C ASP A 41 -18.62 11.71 0.20
N ILE A 42 -18.28 10.68 0.99
CA ILE A 42 -17.82 9.37 0.52
C ILE A 42 -18.32 8.23 1.41
N ASN A 43 -18.48 7.05 0.81
CA ASN A 43 -18.77 5.80 1.49
C ASN A 43 -17.47 5.01 1.74
N ASN A 44 -17.42 4.30 2.87
CA ASN A 44 -16.29 3.44 3.25
C ASN A 44 -16.26 2.10 2.49
N SER A 45 -17.31 1.78 1.73
CA SER A 45 -17.39 0.59 0.88
C SER A 45 -17.79 0.95 -0.55
N GLY A 46 -17.25 0.22 -1.51
CA GLY A 46 -17.63 0.36 -2.91
C GLY A 46 -19.08 -0.09 -3.17
N SER A 47 -19.75 0.59 -4.09
CA SER A 47 -21.10 0.24 -4.57
C SER A 47 -21.16 -1.04 -5.44
N LYS A 48 -20.03 -1.70 -5.68
CA LYS A 48 -19.89 -2.91 -6.50
C LYS A 48 -18.98 -3.92 -5.77
N PRO A 49 -19.14 -5.24 -6.01
CA PRO A 49 -18.36 -6.28 -5.32
C PRO A 49 -16.94 -6.46 -5.87
N PHE A 50 -16.54 -5.72 -6.90
CA PHE A 50 -15.23 -5.83 -7.55
C PHE A 50 -14.37 -4.59 -7.26
N ALA A 51 -13.06 -4.71 -7.50
CA ALA A 51 -12.06 -3.64 -7.32
C ALA A 51 -11.90 -3.14 -5.86
N GLY A 52 -12.21 -3.98 -4.87
CA GLY A 52 -12.19 -3.64 -3.44
C GLY A 52 -10.89 -3.01 -2.95
N SER A 53 -9.72 -3.58 -3.28
CA SER A 53 -8.43 -2.99 -2.87
C SER A 53 -8.18 -1.61 -3.48
N ILE A 54 -8.60 -1.39 -4.74
CA ILE A 54 -8.45 -0.08 -5.40
C ILE A 54 -9.40 0.95 -4.78
N THR A 55 -10.66 0.58 -4.53
CA THR A 55 -11.63 1.50 -3.92
C THR A 55 -11.29 1.85 -2.48
N ALA A 56 -10.74 0.90 -1.71
CA ALA A 56 -10.19 1.17 -0.39
C ALA A 56 -9.00 2.14 -0.44
N ALA A 57 -8.07 1.94 -1.38
CA ALA A 57 -6.95 2.86 -1.57
C ALA A 57 -7.40 4.28 -1.95
N LEU A 58 -8.37 4.42 -2.87
CA LEU A 58 -8.95 5.72 -3.26
C LEU A 58 -9.71 6.39 -2.10
N PHE A 59 -10.35 5.59 -1.23
CA PHE A 59 -10.96 6.10 0.00
C PHE A 59 -9.89 6.71 0.91
N LEU A 60 -8.79 5.98 1.18
CA LEU A 60 -7.69 6.48 2.01
C LEU A 60 -7.01 7.71 1.40
N GLU A 61 -6.78 7.73 0.09
CA GLU A 61 -6.19 8.86 -0.65
C GLU A 61 -6.98 10.16 -0.42
N SER A 62 -8.32 10.07 -0.30
CA SER A 62 -9.19 11.25 -0.11
C SER A 62 -8.90 12.02 1.19
N PHE A 63 -8.19 11.42 2.16
CA PHE A 63 -7.78 12.06 3.41
C PHE A 63 -6.34 12.60 3.40
N VAL A 64 -5.57 12.31 2.35
CA VAL A 64 -4.17 12.73 2.22
C VAL A 64 -4.11 14.12 1.61
N THR A 65 -4.05 15.15 2.45
CA THR A 65 -4.13 16.57 2.03
C THR A 65 -2.88 17.40 2.36
N ARG A 66 -1.96 16.86 3.16
CA ARG A 66 -0.79 17.59 3.72
C ARG A 66 0.56 16.98 3.36
N THR A 67 0.61 16.13 2.35
CA THR A 67 1.85 15.57 1.79
C THR A 67 1.70 15.39 0.30
N GLU A 68 2.79 15.60 -0.44
CA GLU A 68 2.84 15.39 -1.88
C GLU A 68 3.07 13.91 -2.24
N ALA A 69 3.74 13.16 -1.36
CA ALA A 69 4.05 11.76 -1.57
C ALA A 69 3.41 10.89 -0.47
N TRP A 70 2.64 9.90 -0.90
CA TRP A 70 1.94 8.95 -0.04
C TRP A 70 1.87 7.57 -0.70
N ALA A 71 2.10 6.54 0.12
CA ALA A 71 1.92 5.15 -0.26
C ALA A 71 1.04 4.42 0.77
N HIS A 72 0.21 3.51 0.27
CA HIS A 72 -0.56 2.56 1.06
C HIS A 72 -0.21 1.14 0.64
N LEU A 73 0.19 0.33 1.62
CA LEU A 73 0.45 -1.09 1.46
C LEU A 73 -0.74 -1.85 2.03
N ASP A 74 -1.37 -2.66 1.18
CA ASP A 74 -2.41 -3.62 1.56
C ASP A 74 -1.71 -4.96 1.78
N ILE A 75 -1.59 -5.39 3.04
CA ILE A 75 -0.84 -6.58 3.44
C ILE A 75 -1.74 -7.55 4.19
N TYR A 76 -1.61 -8.84 3.88
CA TYR A 76 -2.40 -9.86 4.56
C TYR A 76 -1.94 -10.08 6.02
N GLY A 77 -0.64 -9.92 6.30
CA GLY A 77 -0.07 -9.94 7.66
C GLY A 77 -0.07 -11.31 8.35
N ILE A 78 -0.31 -12.40 7.62
CA ILE A 78 -0.39 -13.75 8.17
C ILE A 78 0.17 -14.80 7.21
N ASN A 79 0.90 -15.78 7.74
CA ASN A 79 1.25 -17.03 7.07
C ASN A 79 0.11 -18.03 7.25
N ALA A 80 -0.52 -18.44 6.15
CA ALA A 80 -1.61 -19.43 6.16
C ALA A 80 -1.13 -20.84 6.56
N GLU A 81 0.14 -21.15 6.32
CA GLU A 81 0.74 -22.46 6.54
C GLU A 81 2.21 -22.35 6.98
N ASN A 82 2.72 -23.42 7.57
CA ASN A 82 4.12 -23.50 7.98
C ASN A 82 5.03 -23.67 6.76
N ARG A 83 6.06 -22.83 6.68
CA ARG A 83 7.15 -22.93 5.69
C ARG A 83 8.50 -22.77 6.42
N PRO A 84 9.63 -23.26 5.86
CA PRO A 84 10.94 -23.05 6.46
C PRO A 84 11.19 -21.56 6.77
N GLY A 85 11.43 -21.24 8.04
CA GLY A 85 11.64 -19.86 8.51
C GLY A 85 10.38 -18.97 8.57
N ARG A 86 9.19 -19.52 8.30
CA ARG A 86 7.91 -18.79 8.27
C ARG A 86 6.78 -19.65 8.87
N PRO A 87 6.65 -19.71 10.21
CA PRO A 87 5.60 -20.48 10.87
C PRO A 87 4.21 -19.90 10.57
N ALA A 88 3.18 -20.76 10.63
CA ALA A 88 1.79 -20.34 10.50
C ALA A 88 1.42 -19.36 11.62
N GLY A 89 0.68 -18.31 11.28
CA GLY A 89 0.35 -17.21 12.21
C GLY A 89 0.80 -15.85 11.70
N GLY A 90 0.82 -14.85 12.58
CA GLY A 90 1.16 -13.47 12.23
C GLY A 90 2.55 -13.37 11.61
N GLU A 91 2.67 -12.55 10.56
CA GLU A 91 3.92 -12.38 9.80
C GLU A 91 4.21 -10.90 9.57
N ALA A 92 5.48 -10.54 9.71
CA ALA A 92 5.96 -9.22 9.35
C ALA A 92 6.21 -9.17 7.84
N ILE A 93 5.33 -8.48 7.12
CA ILE A 93 5.43 -8.30 5.67
C ILE A 93 5.81 -6.85 5.37
N ALA A 94 6.74 -6.65 4.44
CA ALA A 94 7.20 -5.35 3.95
C ALA A 94 7.99 -4.49 4.95
N VAL A 95 8.29 -5.00 6.15
CA VAL A 95 9.01 -4.22 7.17
C VAL A 95 10.45 -3.93 6.75
N ARG A 96 11.19 -4.95 6.29
CA ARG A 96 12.58 -4.80 5.83
C ARG A 96 12.69 -3.87 4.62
N PRO A 97 11.90 -4.02 3.53
CA PRO A 97 12.02 -3.13 2.39
C PRO A 97 11.62 -1.68 2.70
N LEU A 98 10.64 -1.45 3.60
CA LEU A 98 10.31 -0.10 4.03
C LEU A 98 11.47 0.53 4.84
N PHE A 99 12.11 -0.24 5.71
CA PHE A 99 13.27 0.25 6.45
C PHE A 99 14.46 0.58 5.53
N GLU A 100 14.80 -0.32 4.61
CA GLU A 100 15.85 -0.10 3.61
C GLU A 100 15.58 1.15 2.76
N MET A 101 14.34 1.32 2.29
CA MET A 101 13.94 2.51 1.52
C MET A 101 14.11 3.81 2.33
N LEU A 102 13.76 3.79 3.63
CA LEU A 102 13.94 4.94 4.53
C LEU A 102 15.43 5.24 4.79
N GLU A 103 16.24 4.22 5.08
CA GLU A 103 17.70 4.36 5.26
C GLU A 103 18.36 4.91 4.00
N ARG A 104 17.99 4.40 2.81
CA ARG A 104 18.53 4.91 1.54
C ARG A 104 18.15 6.38 1.31
N ARG A 105 16.93 6.79 1.66
CA ARG A 105 16.46 8.17 1.46
C ARG A 105 17.02 9.16 2.48
N PHE A 106 17.25 8.74 3.72
CA PHE A 106 17.48 9.65 4.84
C PHE A 106 18.66 9.30 5.75
N GLY A 107 19.25 8.10 5.62
CA GLY A 107 20.33 7.59 6.48
C GLY A 107 21.68 8.28 6.29
N GLY A 108 21.87 9.03 5.20
CA GLY A 108 23.09 9.80 4.92
C GLY A 108 23.26 11.09 5.75
N ALA A 109 22.35 11.40 6.67
CA ALA A 109 22.39 12.59 7.52
C ALA A 109 23.09 12.37 8.87
N ARG A 110 24.17 11.57 8.91
CA ARG A 110 25.00 11.37 10.12
C ARG A 110 26.37 12.02 9.98
#